data_AF-A0A267FW01-F1
#
_entry.id   AF-A0A267FW01-F1
#
_cell.length_a   1.000
_cell.length_b   1.000
_cell.length_c   1.000
_cell.angle_alpha   90.00
_cell.angle_beta   90.00
_cell.angle_gamma   90.00
#
_symmetry.space_group_name_H-M   'P 1'
#
loop_
_entity.id
_entity.type
_entity.pdbx_description
1 polymer ?
#
loop_
_entity_poly.entity_id
_entity_poly.type
_entity_poly.pdbx_seq_one_letter_code
_entity_poly.pdbx_strand_id
1 'polypeptide(L)'
;MRSDGRRVAAAEFRVPDNLITISNWFASEWLLSTYPFEMRDMNISNFGIEGLKTTSRTRSFYIHGPHGLCVNDYGLLGVAESPLDKCSWVRRGFPSPVFYYAKWNGTFQSSVGYADQLLVYME
;
A
#
# COMPACT_ATOMS: atom_id res chain seq x y z
N MET A 1 3.05 6.26 5.61
CA MET A 1 1.86 6.20 6.47
C MET A 1 2.20 6.70 7.88
N ARG A 2 1.35 7.55 8.44
CA ARG A 2 1.43 7.98 9.85
C ARG A 2 0.15 7.70 10.61
N SER A 3 0.31 7.31 11.88
CA SER A 3 -0.77 7.21 12.87
C SER A 3 -0.33 7.90 14.15
N ASP A 4 -1.17 8.77 14.71
CA ASP A 4 -0.86 9.60 15.89
C ASP A 4 0.49 10.35 15.74
N GLY A 5 0.75 10.88 14.54
CA GLY A 5 1.98 11.59 14.18
C GLY A 5 3.22 10.70 14.02
N ARG A 6 3.14 9.39 14.31
CA ARG A 6 4.26 8.44 14.20
C ARG A 6 4.26 7.73 12.86
N ARG A 7 5.45 7.47 12.30
CA ARG A 7 5.61 6.67 11.07
C ARG A 7 5.30 5.20 11.39
N VAL A 8 4.31 4.62 10.70
CA VAL A 8 3.87 3.23 10.93
C VAL A 8 4.15 2.30 9.75
N ALA A 9 4.25 2.85 8.54
CA ALA A 9 4.73 2.15 7.36
C ALA A 9 5.35 3.15 6.38
N ALA A 10 6.40 2.73 5.67
CA ALA A 10 7.05 3.55 4.66
C ALA A 10 7.75 2.68 3.60
N ALA A 11 7.86 3.25 2.40
CA ALA A 11 8.70 2.75 1.34
C ALA A 11 9.51 3.92 0.79
N GLU A 12 10.81 3.72 0.62
CA GLU A 12 11.74 4.70 0.09
C GLU A 12 12.15 4.28 -1.31
N PHE A 13 12.13 5.21 -2.25
CA PHE A 13 12.42 4.95 -3.66
C PHE A 13 13.54 5.87 -4.13
N ARG A 14 14.40 5.37 -5.03
CA ARG A 14 15.35 6.20 -5.77
C ARG A 14 14.65 6.85 -6.95
N VAL A 15 14.96 8.11 -7.23
CA VAL A 15 14.41 8.84 -8.37
C VAL A 15 15.52 9.02 -9.40
N PRO A 16 15.66 8.14 -10.42
CA PRO A 16 16.65 8.34 -11.48
C PRO A 16 16.29 9.54 -12.37
N ASP A 17 17.32 10.33 -12.71
CA ASP A 17 17.19 11.42 -13.67
C ASP A 17 16.72 10.91 -15.05
N ASN A 18 15.80 11.64 -15.67
CA ASN A 18 15.30 11.44 -17.05
C ASN A 18 14.55 10.13 -17.36
N LEU A 19 14.29 9.26 -16.37
CA LEU A 19 13.52 8.02 -16.55
C LEU A 19 12.14 8.04 -15.87
N ILE A 20 11.85 9.11 -15.11
CA ILE A 20 10.65 9.19 -14.30
C ILE A 20 9.51 9.96 -14.97
N THR A 21 8.34 9.34 -14.94
CA THR A 21 7.02 9.94 -15.13
C THR A 21 6.30 10.01 -13.78
N ILE A 22 5.26 10.85 -13.70
CA ILE A 22 4.37 10.91 -12.52
C ILE A 22 3.76 9.53 -12.19
N SER A 23 3.74 8.60 -13.13
CA SER A 23 3.18 7.26 -12.96
C SER A 23 4.18 6.19 -12.51
N ASN A 24 5.49 6.36 -12.69
CA ASN A 24 6.48 5.28 -12.46
C ASN A 24 7.52 5.55 -11.36
N TRP A 25 7.56 6.75 -10.76
CA TRP A 25 8.46 7.04 -9.63
C TRP A 25 8.24 6.14 -8.40
N PHE A 26 7.10 5.47 -8.33
CA PHE A 26 6.76 4.49 -7.28
C PHE A 26 7.04 3.03 -7.68
N ALA A 27 7.71 2.77 -8.82
CA ALA A 27 7.91 1.42 -9.33
C ALA A 27 8.85 0.56 -8.46
N SER A 28 8.67 -0.76 -8.51
CA SER A 28 9.44 -1.73 -7.72
C SER A 28 10.95 -1.68 -7.98
N GLU A 29 11.35 -1.41 -9.22
CA GLU A 29 12.75 -1.30 -9.65
C GLU A 29 13.51 -0.14 -8.98
N TRP A 30 12.77 0.81 -8.42
CA TRP A 30 13.32 1.96 -7.73
C TRP A 30 13.27 1.82 -6.20
N LEU A 31 12.67 0.76 -5.66
CA LEU A 31 12.53 0.57 -4.21
C LEU A 31 13.89 0.38 -3.55
N LEU A 32 14.20 1.20 -2.56
CA LEU A 32 15.42 1.15 -1.76
C LEU A 32 15.21 0.43 -0.43
N SER A 33 14.15 0.80 0.30
CA SER A 33 13.91 0.32 1.65
C SER A 33 12.42 0.32 2.00
N THR A 34 12.05 -0.47 3.02
CA THR A 34 10.68 -0.56 3.52
C THR A 34 10.67 -0.67 5.04
N TYR A 35 9.59 -0.18 5.66
CA TYR A 35 9.33 -0.22 7.10
C TYR A 35 7.87 -0.60 7.34
N PRO A 36 7.54 -1.47 8.33
CA PRO A 36 8.40 -1.94 9.43
C PRO A 36 9.18 -3.22 9.17
N PHE A 37 9.07 -3.82 8.00
CA PHE A 37 9.75 -5.06 7.63
C PHE A 37 10.29 -4.96 6.21
N GLU A 38 11.30 -5.77 5.90
CA GLU A 38 11.81 -5.90 4.55
C GLU A 38 10.85 -6.72 3.67
N MET A 39 10.52 -6.17 2.50
CA MET A 39 9.69 -6.85 1.50
C MET A 39 10.45 -7.81 0.58
N ARG A 40 11.74 -8.08 0.86
CA ARG A 40 12.68 -8.73 -0.09
C ARG A 40 12.21 -10.07 -0.65
N ASP A 41 11.42 -10.82 0.13
CA ASP A 41 10.88 -12.13 -0.27
C ASP A 41 9.41 -12.09 -0.69
N MET A 42 8.78 -10.92 -0.70
CA MET A 42 7.41 -10.78 -1.18
C MET A 42 7.42 -10.69 -2.71
N ASN A 43 6.63 -11.55 -3.36
CA ASN A 43 6.34 -11.38 -4.78
C ASN A 43 5.39 -10.19 -4.94
N ILE A 44 5.92 -8.98 -5.09
CA ILE A 44 5.10 -7.78 -5.24
C ILE A 44 4.86 -7.51 -6.71
N SER A 45 3.59 -7.60 -7.13
CA SER A 45 3.20 -7.45 -8.53
C SER A 45 2.65 -6.07 -8.86
N ASN A 46 2.27 -5.27 -7.87
CA ASN A 46 1.62 -3.98 -8.07
C ASN A 46 2.28 -2.90 -7.21
N PHE A 47 2.91 -1.95 -7.88
CA PHE A 47 3.42 -0.71 -7.33
C PHE A 47 2.84 0.45 -8.13
N GLY A 48 1.89 1.17 -7.57
CA GLY A 48 1.31 2.28 -8.32
C GLY A 48 0.27 3.10 -7.61
N ILE A 49 0.11 4.32 -8.10
CA ILE A 49 -0.87 5.29 -7.62
C ILE A 49 -2.28 4.88 -8.03
N GLU A 50 -2.49 4.48 -9.29
CA GLU A 50 -3.83 4.16 -9.83
C GLU A 50 -4.48 2.97 -9.12
N GLY A 51 -3.64 2.03 -8.72
CA GLY A 51 -3.99 0.94 -7.86
C GLY A 51 -4.85 -0.15 -8.53
N LEU A 52 -6.01 -0.44 -7.97
CA LEU A 52 -7.03 -1.35 -8.51
C LEU A 52 -8.38 -0.61 -8.58
N LYS A 53 -8.98 -0.56 -9.76
CA LYS A 53 -10.33 -0.02 -9.97
C LYS A 53 -11.25 -1.10 -10.54
N THR A 54 -12.30 -1.43 -9.81
CA THR A 54 -13.37 -2.34 -10.22
C THR A 54 -14.71 -1.76 -9.78
N THR A 55 -15.81 -2.34 -10.23
CA THR A 55 -17.17 -1.92 -9.83
C THR A 55 -17.44 -2.03 -8.32
N SER A 56 -16.65 -2.81 -7.58
CA SER A 56 -16.86 -3.04 -6.13
C SER A 56 -15.63 -2.78 -5.27
N ARG A 57 -14.51 -2.36 -5.86
CA ARG A 57 -13.27 -2.07 -5.14
C ARG A 57 -12.53 -0.96 -5.85
N THR A 58 -12.21 0.09 -5.12
CA THR A 58 -11.32 1.15 -5.57
C THR A 58 -10.22 1.27 -4.53
N ARG A 59 -8.99 0.93 -4.92
CA ARG A 59 -7.80 1.06 -4.10
C ARG A 59 -6.76 1.84 -4.88
N SER A 60 -6.12 2.81 -4.25
CA SER A 60 -5.07 3.66 -4.84
C SER A 60 -3.82 3.62 -3.95
N PHE A 61 -2.71 4.16 -4.46
CA PHE A 61 -1.43 4.28 -3.74
C PHE A 61 -1.01 3.00 -3.02
N TYR A 62 -1.10 1.85 -3.69
CA TYR A 62 -0.87 0.56 -3.02
C TYR A 62 0.36 -0.17 -3.55
N ILE A 63 1.10 -0.73 -2.60
CA ILE A 63 2.22 -1.65 -2.80
C ILE A 63 1.69 -3.02 -2.40
N HIS A 64 1.41 -3.86 -3.39
CA HIS A 64 0.59 -5.05 -3.23
C HIS A 64 1.12 -6.23 -4.03
N GLY A 65 1.07 -7.42 -3.42
CA GLY A 65 1.34 -8.68 -4.11
C GLY A 65 0.32 -9.01 -5.20
N PRO A 66 0.40 -10.20 -5.79
CA PRO A 66 -0.69 -10.78 -6.55
C PRO A 66 -1.98 -10.76 -5.75
N HIS A 67 -3.08 -10.47 -6.44
CA HIS A 67 -4.42 -10.53 -5.84
C HIS A 67 -4.79 -11.98 -5.56
N GLY A 68 -4.68 -12.39 -4.30
CA GLY A 68 -4.90 -13.75 -3.83
C GLY A 68 -6.30 -13.99 -3.26
N LEU A 69 -7.24 -13.07 -3.54
CA LEU A 69 -8.50 -12.86 -2.79
C LEU A 69 -8.24 -12.26 -1.40
N CYS A 70 -9.28 -11.67 -0.80
CA CYS A 70 -9.16 -10.91 0.45
C CYS A 70 -8.35 -11.59 1.57
N VAL A 71 -8.44 -12.92 1.70
CA VAL A 71 -7.76 -13.68 2.77
C VAL A 71 -6.26 -13.83 2.53
N ASN A 72 -5.82 -13.80 1.27
CA ASN A 72 -4.43 -13.96 0.89
C ASN A 72 -3.83 -12.66 0.32
N ASP A 73 -4.59 -11.57 0.18
CA ASP A 73 -4.06 -10.27 -0.20
C ASP A 73 -2.94 -9.86 0.79
N TYR A 74 -1.79 -9.48 0.26
CA TYR A 74 -0.62 -9.04 1.02
C TYR A 74 0.10 -7.90 0.31
N GLY A 75 1.02 -7.26 1.02
CA GLY A 75 1.79 -6.13 0.53
C GLY A 75 2.23 -5.27 1.69
N LEU A 76 2.52 -4.00 1.41
CA LEU A 76 2.97 -3.06 2.43
C LEU A 76 1.88 -2.08 2.84
N LEU A 77 1.26 -1.40 1.88
CA LEU A 77 0.33 -0.32 2.15
C LEU A 77 -0.63 -0.09 0.98
N GLY A 78 -1.70 0.65 1.24
CA GLY A 78 -2.62 1.13 0.23
C GLY A 78 -3.69 2.05 0.81
N VAL A 79 -4.48 2.63 -0.09
CA VAL A 79 -5.64 3.46 0.24
C VAL A 79 -6.87 2.80 -0.36
N ALA A 80 -7.84 2.42 0.46
CA ALA A 80 -9.12 1.94 -0.03
C ALA A 80 -10.15 3.08 -0.05
N GLU A 81 -10.65 3.40 -1.24
CA GLU A 81 -11.49 4.58 -1.49
C GLU A 81 -12.99 4.25 -1.50
N SER A 82 -13.35 2.97 -1.63
CA SER A 82 -14.74 2.57 -1.86
C SER A 82 -15.38 1.92 -0.62
N PRO A 83 -16.59 2.38 -0.19
CA PRO A 83 -17.40 1.71 0.81
C PRO A 83 -17.91 0.32 0.39
N LEU A 84 -17.79 -0.03 -0.89
CA LEU A 84 -18.25 -1.31 -1.44
C LEU A 84 -17.19 -2.41 -1.35
N ASP A 85 -15.98 -2.11 -0.84
CA ASP A 85 -14.92 -3.11 -0.74
C ASP A 85 -15.34 -4.25 0.20
N LYS A 86 -15.43 -5.46 -0.38
CA LYS A 86 -15.92 -6.66 0.31
C LYS A 86 -14.89 -7.28 1.27
N CYS A 87 -13.63 -6.85 1.23
CA CYS A 87 -12.61 -7.41 2.10
C CYS A 87 -12.82 -6.92 3.53
N SER A 88 -12.98 -7.86 4.48
CA SER A 88 -13.27 -7.55 5.87
C SER A 88 -12.18 -6.70 6.53
N TRP A 89 -10.91 -6.92 6.17
CA TRP A 89 -9.79 -6.10 6.61
C TRP A 89 -9.84 -4.65 6.09
N VAL A 90 -10.48 -4.36 4.96
CA VAL A 90 -10.77 -2.97 4.56
C VAL A 90 -11.95 -2.45 5.39
N ARG A 91 -13.03 -3.24 5.48
CA ARG A 91 -14.26 -2.87 6.18
C ARG A 91 -14.07 -2.52 7.66
N ARG A 92 -13.11 -3.14 8.33
CA ARG A 92 -12.74 -2.83 9.72
C ARG A 92 -12.11 -1.44 9.89
N GLY A 93 -11.53 -0.86 8.84
CA GLY A 93 -10.84 0.44 8.89
C GLY A 93 -11.70 1.64 8.53
N PHE A 94 -13.02 1.46 8.32
CA PHE A 94 -13.92 2.55 7.94
C PHE A 94 -14.00 3.65 9.01
N PRO A 95 -14.27 4.90 8.59
CA PRO A 95 -14.75 5.36 7.27
C PRO A 95 -13.69 5.41 6.15
N SER A 96 -14.13 5.43 4.88
CA SER A 96 -13.24 5.64 3.72
C SER A 96 -12.90 7.13 3.51
N PRO A 97 -11.70 7.49 2.98
CA PRO A 97 -10.66 6.58 2.52
C PRO A 97 -9.95 5.89 3.70
N VAL A 98 -9.74 4.57 3.57
CA VAL A 98 -9.04 3.77 4.57
C VAL A 98 -7.56 3.69 4.19
N PHE A 99 -6.70 4.36 4.95
CA PHE A 99 -5.24 4.19 4.83
C PHE A 99 -4.84 2.94 5.58
N TYR A 100 -4.49 1.87 4.86
CA TYR A 100 -4.12 0.59 5.46
C TYR A 100 -2.65 0.26 5.20
N TYR A 101 -2.07 -0.52 6.10
CA TYR A 101 -0.70 -1.02 5.98
C TYR A 101 -0.54 -2.38 6.66
N ALA A 102 0.49 -3.12 6.28
CA ALA A 102 0.89 -4.34 6.97
C ALA A 102 1.83 -4.01 8.14
N LYS A 103 1.52 -4.52 9.34
CA LYS A 103 2.37 -4.35 10.53
C LYS A 103 3.59 -5.28 10.56
N TRP A 104 3.55 -6.37 9.79
CA TRP A 104 4.63 -7.35 9.60
C TRP A 104 4.43 -8.07 8.26
N ASN A 105 5.44 -8.83 7.81
CA ASN A 105 5.38 -9.61 6.57
C ASN A 105 4.32 -10.73 6.69
N GLY A 106 3.13 -10.48 6.14
CA GLY A 106 1.98 -11.38 6.21
C GLY A 106 0.78 -10.82 5.44
N THR A 107 -0.32 -11.58 5.43
CA THR A 107 -1.56 -11.16 4.74
C THR A 107 -2.22 -9.99 5.46
N PHE A 108 -2.89 -9.09 4.73
CA PHE A 108 -3.64 -7.98 5.36
C PHE A 108 -4.72 -8.49 6.32
N GLN A 109 -5.30 -9.66 6.06
CA GLN A 109 -6.27 -10.27 6.97
C GLN A 109 -5.72 -10.41 8.40
N SER A 110 -4.44 -10.77 8.53
CA SER A 110 -3.74 -11.02 9.80
C SER A 110 -2.95 -9.81 10.30
N SER A 111 -2.36 -9.02 9.39
CA SER A 111 -1.37 -8.01 9.72
C SER A 111 -1.84 -6.57 9.57
N VAL A 112 -3.07 -6.31 9.12
CA VAL A 112 -3.51 -4.94 8.83
C VAL A 112 -3.46 -4.03 10.05
N GLY A 113 -2.87 -2.86 9.86
CA GLY A 113 -3.04 -1.67 10.67
C GLY A 113 -3.68 -0.55 9.83
N TYR A 114 -4.14 0.49 10.50
CA TYR A 114 -4.77 1.66 9.89
C TYR A 114 -4.03 2.92 10.28
N ALA A 115 -3.96 3.87 9.36
CA ALA A 115 -3.23 5.11 9.49
C ALA A 115 -4.16 6.32 9.31
N ASP A 116 -3.72 7.47 9.81
CA ASP A 116 -4.44 8.75 9.68
C ASP A 116 -4.03 9.49 8.40
N GLN A 117 -2.79 9.27 7.95
CA GLN A 117 -2.18 10.03 6.86
C GLN A 117 -1.29 9.16 5.96
N LEU A 118 -1.40 9.37 4.65
CA LEU A 118 -0.37 9.05 3.67
C LEU A 118 0.39 10.33 3.32
N LEU A 119 1.71 10.31 3.46
CA LEU A 119 2.59 11.43 3.13
C LEU A 119 3.57 10.98 2.06
N VAL A 120 3.76 11.83 1.07
CA VAL A 120 4.76 11.69 0.02
C VAL A 120 5.76 12.82 0.18
N TYR A 121 7.02 12.46 0.32
CA TYR A 121 8.14 13.40 0.33
C TYR A 121 8.88 13.25 -1.00
N MET A 122 9.18 14.37 -1.64
CA MET A 122 10.02 14.44 -2.84
C MET A 122 11.17 15.37 -2.47
N GLU A 123 12.38 14.84 -2.52
CA GLU A 123 13.64 15.54 -2.22
C GLU A 123 14.47 15.67 -3.49
#